data_AF-A0A453ERY2-F1
#
_entry.id   AF-A0A453ERY2-F1
#
_cell.length_a   1.000
_cell.length_b   1.000
_cell.length_c   1.000
_cell.angle_alpha   90.00
_cell.angle_beta   90.00
_cell.angle_gamma   90.00
#
_symmetry.space_group_name_H-M   'P 1'
#
loop_
_entity.id
_entity.type
_entity.pdbx_description
1 polymer ?
#
loop_
_entity_poly.entity_id
_entity_poly.type
_entity_poly.pdbx_seq_one_letter_code
_entity_poly.pdbx_strand_id
1 'polypeptide(L)'
;MSSRAALAVPNRPKAVAVAAVDNCRKAIKKQKENNRVKPEVIVISSDSENEKKNPGKRATSWRAPPLTAILTKCSRESDGVISSTKKVSATYNIDKADAHNELAVVDYVEDIYRFYKSTEGSSRPLCTYMSSQTDINERMRAILIDWLIEVHHRLMLMPETLYLTVYIIDQYLSMENVLRKELQLVGVSAMLISCKYEEIWAPLVKELLVLSDNAFSREQVLSTEKSILNKLQWNLTVPTVYVFLLRYAKAAMGDKELENMAFFYAELALVDYSMLVYSPSVTAAAAVYTARCTLNMSPGWSDILEHHTGLGESQLMQCARRLASLHSTAAGSSKQKVVYNKYANPKLGAVSLYSPAKRLAI
;
A
#
# COMPACT_ATOMS: atom_id res chain seq x y z
N MET A 1 -44.13 3.85 -47.80
CA MET A 1 -44.01 5.33 -47.85
C MET A 1 -43.86 5.80 -46.40
N SER A 2 -42.84 6.48 -45.91
CA SER A 2 -41.67 7.12 -46.49
C SER A 2 -40.60 7.29 -45.38
N SER A 3 -39.35 7.04 -45.74
CA SER A 3 -38.06 7.60 -45.28
C SER A 3 -37.76 7.91 -43.80
N ARG A 4 -36.87 7.06 -43.26
CA ARG A 4 -35.52 7.37 -42.74
C ARG A 4 -35.14 8.86 -42.52
N ALA A 5 -34.72 9.17 -41.29
CA ALA A 5 -33.63 10.11 -41.02
C ALA A 5 -32.80 9.60 -39.82
N ALA A 6 -31.59 9.14 -40.11
CA ALA A 6 -30.57 8.76 -39.13
C ALA A 6 -29.80 10.01 -38.71
N LEU A 7 -29.66 10.25 -37.41
CA LEU A 7 -28.80 11.32 -36.86
C LEU A 7 -27.46 10.74 -36.43
N ALA A 8 -26.41 11.47 -36.83
CA ALA A 8 -25.02 11.05 -36.88
C ALA A 8 -24.33 11.01 -35.50
N VAL A 9 -23.46 10.02 -35.35
CA VAL A 9 -22.50 9.86 -34.24
C VAL A 9 -21.33 10.85 -34.45
N PRO A 10 -20.94 11.67 -33.46
CA PRO A 10 -19.76 12.49 -33.60
C PRO A 10 -18.47 11.70 -33.38
N ASN A 11 -17.51 11.96 -34.26
CA ASN A 11 -16.19 11.36 -34.43
C ASN A 11 -15.34 11.27 -33.15
N ARG A 12 -14.71 10.11 -32.96
CA ARG A 12 -13.52 9.89 -32.12
C ARG A 12 -12.30 10.55 -32.77
N PRO A 13 -11.49 11.38 -32.07
CA PRO A 13 -10.15 11.66 -32.54
C PRO A 13 -9.23 10.49 -32.18
N LYS A 14 -8.66 9.83 -33.19
CA LYS A 14 -7.50 8.93 -33.07
C LYS A 14 -6.25 9.63 -33.63
N ALA A 15 -5.13 9.23 -33.04
CA ALA A 15 -3.76 9.21 -33.60
C ALA A 15 -2.86 10.44 -33.35
N VAL A 16 -2.20 10.42 -32.17
CA VAL A 16 -0.82 10.94 -32.02
C VAL A 16 0.06 10.00 -31.18
N ALA A 17 -0.51 9.20 -30.27
CA ALA A 17 0.28 8.36 -29.34
C ALA A 17 0.77 6.99 -29.89
N VAL A 18 0.31 6.53 -31.06
CA VAL A 18 0.65 5.18 -31.58
C VAL A 18 2.02 5.14 -32.28
N ALA A 19 2.46 6.26 -32.86
CA ALA A 19 3.71 6.31 -33.63
C ALA A 19 4.98 6.15 -32.76
N ALA A 20 4.95 6.62 -31.52
CA ALA A 20 6.09 6.52 -30.60
C ALA A 20 6.31 5.09 -30.08
N VAL A 21 5.22 4.32 -29.88
CA VAL A 21 5.26 2.95 -29.34
C VAL A 21 5.72 1.94 -30.40
N ASP A 22 5.35 2.15 -31.67
CA ASP A 22 5.74 1.25 -32.76
C ASP A 22 7.22 1.39 -33.16
N ASN A 23 7.80 2.58 -33.03
CA ASN A 23 9.23 2.80 -33.28
C ASN A 23 10.13 2.09 -32.25
N CYS A 24 9.72 2.03 -30.99
CA CYS A 24 10.43 1.26 -29.95
C CYS A 24 10.38 -0.26 -30.21
N ARG A 25 9.24 -0.79 -30.68
CA ARG A 25 9.09 -2.24 -30.96
C ARG A 25 9.91 -2.72 -32.16
N LYS A 26 10.09 -1.89 -33.19
CA LYS A 26 10.89 -2.24 -34.38
C LYS A 26 12.40 -2.27 -34.09
N ALA A 27 12.89 -1.39 -33.21
CA ALA A 27 14.29 -1.39 -32.77
C ALA A 27 14.65 -2.64 -31.96
N ILE A 28 13.71 -3.16 -31.15
CA ILE A 28 13.92 -4.34 -30.30
C ILE A 28 14.01 -5.66 -31.10
N LYS A 29 13.32 -5.77 -32.25
CA LYS A 29 13.41 -6.98 -33.09
C LYS A 29 14.76 -7.14 -33.80
N LYS A 30 15.42 -6.04 -34.20
CA LYS A 30 16.73 -6.09 -34.87
C LYS A 30 17.88 -6.50 -33.94
N GLN A 31 17.75 -6.35 -32.63
CA GLN A 31 18.79 -6.77 -31.67
C GLN A 31 18.62 -8.21 -31.15
N LYS A 32 17.44 -8.83 -31.33
CA LYS A 32 17.15 -10.18 -30.82
C LYS A 32 17.76 -11.31 -31.66
N GLU A 33 18.21 -11.02 -32.87
CA GLU A 33 18.81 -12.00 -33.78
C GLU A 33 20.29 -12.28 -33.52
N ASN A 34 20.98 -11.42 -32.74
CA ASN A 34 22.44 -11.48 -32.64
C ASN A 34 23.02 -12.12 -31.36
N ASN A 35 22.21 -12.62 -30.43
CA ASN A 35 22.75 -13.28 -29.23
C ASN A 35 21.87 -14.44 -28.75
N ARG A 36 22.23 -15.66 -29.19
CA ARG A 36 21.81 -16.91 -28.55
C ARG A 36 23.06 -17.61 -28.00
N VAL A 37 23.20 -17.67 -26.68
CA VAL A 37 24.14 -18.57 -25.98
C VAL A 37 23.34 -19.40 -24.97
N LYS A 38 23.64 -20.70 -24.91
CA LYS A 38 22.96 -21.72 -24.08
C LYS A 38 23.36 -21.60 -22.59
N PRO A 39 22.50 -22.02 -21.63
CA PRO A 39 22.83 -21.97 -20.21
C PRO A 39 23.64 -23.20 -19.73
N GLU A 40 24.67 -22.96 -18.92
CA GLU A 40 25.40 -23.96 -18.13
C GLU A 40 24.80 -24.06 -16.72
N VAL A 41 24.70 -25.30 -16.22
CA VAL A 41 24.16 -25.65 -14.89
C VAL A 41 25.33 -25.77 -13.90
N ILE A 42 25.32 -24.99 -12.83
CA ILE A 42 26.30 -25.08 -11.73
C ILE A 42 25.67 -25.86 -10.57
N VAL A 43 26.25 -27.02 -10.27
CA VAL A 43 25.95 -27.85 -9.09
C VAL A 43 26.83 -27.38 -7.94
N ILE A 44 26.25 -27.03 -6.79
CA ILE A 44 27.00 -26.66 -5.58
C ILE A 44 26.97 -27.85 -4.63
N SER A 45 28.14 -28.46 -4.38
CA SER A 45 28.30 -29.42 -3.28
C SER A 45 28.56 -28.67 -1.98
N SER A 46 28.06 -29.24 -0.89
CA SER A 46 28.23 -28.78 0.48
C SER A 46 29.41 -29.49 1.12
N ASP A 47 30.42 -28.74 1.57
CA ASP A 47 31.36 -29.21 2.60
C ASP A 47 31.37 -28.24 3.76
N SER A 48 31.19 -28.81 4.95
CA SER A 48 31.14 -28.14 6.24
C SER A 48 32.41 -28.42 7.02
N GLU A 49 33.10 -27.36 7.45
CA GLU A 49 34.09 -27.44 8.52
C GLU A 49 33.76 -26.47 9.67
N ASN A 50 34.28 -26.83 10.82
CA ASN A 50 33.72 -26.67 12.15
C ASN A 50 34.64 -25.76 12.98
N GLU A 51 34.17 -24.60 13.43
CA GLU A 51 34.88 -23.81 14.44
C GLU A 51 34.00 -23.47 15.66
N LYS A 52 34.49 -23.88 16.84
CA LYS A 52 33.93 -23.59 18.16
C LYS A 52 34.30 -22.17 18.61
N LYS A 53 33.33 -21.36 19.05
CA LYS A 53 33.54 -20.23 19.99
C LYS A 53 32.42 -20.07 21.03
N ASN A 54 32.85 -19.64 22.21
CA ASN A 54 32.22 -19.57 23.54
C ASN A 54 30.82 -18.92 23.70
N PRO A 55 30.10 -19.19 24.80
CA PRO A 55 28.73 -18.73 25.03
C PRO A 55 28.71 -17.30 25.59
N GLY A 56 28.66 -16.31 24.69
CA GLY A 56 28.26 -14.94 25.03
C GLY A 56 26.75 -14.78 24.90
N LYS A 57 26.11 -14.17 25.91
CA LYS A 57 24.67 -13.92 26.03
C LYS A 57 24.06 -13.44 24.70
N ARG A 58 23.30 -14.32 24.04
CA ARG A 58 22.59 -14.03 22.80
C ARG A 58 21.40 -13.13 23.13
N ALA A 59 21.40 -11.90 22.64
CA ALA A 59 20.20 -11.09 22.61
C ALA A 59 19.10 -11.89 21.90
N THR A 60 17.97 -12.08 22.59
CA THR A 60 16.80 -12.77 22.04
C THR A 60 16.25 -11.95 20.89
N SER A 61 16.66 -12.30 19.66
CA SER A 61 15.98 -11.88 18.44
C SER A 61 14.53 -12.35 18.55
N TRP A 62 13.61 -11.42 18.81
CA TRP A 62 12.19 -11.65 18.68
C TRP A 62 11.92 -12.03 17.22
N ARG A 63 11.63 -13.31 16.98
CA ARG A 63 11.18 -13.79 15.67
C ARG A 63 9.66 -13.73 15.65
N ALA A 64 9.11 -12.96 14.72
CA ALA A 64 7.69 -13.08 14.41
C ALA A 64 7.39 -14.52 13.97
N PRO A 65 6.26 -15.11 14.40
CA PRO A 65 5.90 -16.47 13.99
C PRO A 65 5.67 -16.52 12.47
N PRO A 66 6.01 -17.64 11.80
CA PRO A 66 5.80 -17.79 10.36
C PRO A 66 4.31 -17.75 10.04
N LEU A 67 3.96 -17.27 8.84
CA LEU A 67 2.58 -17.14 8.38
C LEU A 67 1.80 -18.44 8.53
N THR A 68 2.43 -19.59 8.27
CA THR A 68 1.82 -20.92 8.46
C THR A 68 1.41 -21.19 9.90
N ALA A 69 2.22 -20.80 10.89
CA ALA A 69 1.88 -20.96 12.30
C ALA A 69 0.73 -20.04 12.71
N ILE A 70 0.70 -18.80 12.19
CA ILE A 70 -0.38 -17.85 12.41
C ILE A 70 -1.68 -18.37 11.78
N LEU A 71 -1.65 -18.79 10.51
CA LEU A 71 -2.79 -19.37 9.81
C LEU A 71 -3.31 -20.64 10.51
N THR A 72 -2.42 -21.51 10.98
CA THR A 72 -2.80 -22.71 11.74
C THR A 72 -3.47 -22.34 13.06
N LYS A 73 -2.98 -21.31 13.77
CA LYS A 73 -3.61 -20.80 14.98
C LYS A 73 -4.99 -20.23 14.68
N CYS A 74 -5.11 -19.38 13.68
CA CYS A 74 -6.39 -18.77 13.29
C CYS A 74 -7.40 -19.81 12.80
N SER A 75 -6.97 -20.84 12.06
CA SER A 75 -7.81 -21.99 11.69
C SER A 75 -8.34 -22.71 12.93
N ARG A 76 -7.50 -22.97 13.94
CA ARG A 76 -7.93 -23.62 15.18
C ARG A 76 -8.88 -22.76 16.01
N GLU A 77 -8.70 -21.44 15.97
CA GLU A 77 -9.61 -20.48 16.60
C GLU A 77 -10.97 -20.40 15.87
N SER A 78 -11.00 -20.64 14.55
CA SER A 78 -12.24 -20.73 13.77
C SER A 78 -12.91 -22.12 13.83
N ASP A 79 -12.16 -23.21 13.97
CA ASP A 79 -12.67 -24.59 13.96
C ASP A 79 -13.58 -24.91 15.17
N GLY A 80 -13.49 -24.13 16.26
CA GLY A 80 -14.41 -24.20 17.41
C GLY A 80 -15.65 -23.31 17.29
N VAL A 81 -15.71 -22.46 16.25
CA VAL A 81 -16.81 -21.55 15.96
C VAL A 81 -17.43 -21.98 14.63
N ILE A 82 -18.09 -23.15 14.62
CA ILE A 82 -19.24 -23.31 13.72
C ILE A 82 -20.22 -22.24 14.18
N SER A 83 -20.15 -21.09 13.52
CA SER A 83 -20.95 -19.91 13.80
C SER A 83 -22.40 -20.37 13.97
N SER A 84 -22.89 -20.30 15.22
CA SER A 84 -24.31 -20.06 15.41
C SER A 84 -24.59 -18.83 14.56
N THR A 85 -25.29 -19.00 13.45
CA THR A 85 -25.64 -17.94 12.51
C THR A 85 -26.49 -16.95 13.28
N LYS A 86 -25.84 -16.04 14.02
CA LYS A 86 -26.48 -14.81 14.48
C LYS A 86 -26.89 -14.17 13.18
N LYS A 87 -28.20 -14.13 12.92
CA LYS A 87 -28.77 -13.38 11.80
C LYS A 87 -28.24 -11.96 11.93
N VAL A 88 -27.18 -11.65 11.18
CA VAL A 88 -26.72 -10.28 11.00
C VAL A 88 -27.92 -9.56 10.39
N SER A 89 -28.42 -8.56 11.09
CA SER A 89 -29.56 -7.77 10.60
C SER A 89 -29.24 -7.30 9.18
N ALA A 90 -30.22 -7.37 8.28
CA ALA A 90 -30.04 -7.04 6.86
C ALA A 90 -29.41 -5.65 6.66
N THR A 91 -29.61 -4.73 7.60
CA THR A 91 -29.05 -3.37 7.62
C THR A 91 -27.53 -3.35 7.77
N TYR A 92 -26.92 -4.35 8.41
CA TYR A 92 -25.47 -4.41 8.66
C TYR A 92 -24.72 -5.27 7.63
N ASN A 93 -25.43 -5.97 6.74
CA ASN A 93 -24.80 -6.78 5.71
C ASN A 93 -24.41 -5.92 4.49
N ILE A 94 -23.18 -5.41 4.53
CA ILE A 94 -22.60 -4.61 3.44
C ILE A 94 -22.19 -5.43 2.22
N ASP A 95 -22.15 -6.76 2.33
CA ASP A 95 -21.74 -7.68 1.26
C ASP A 95 -22.91 -8.28 0.49
N LYS A 96 -24.15 -7.91 0.83
CA LYS A 96 -25.36 -8.44 0.20
C LYS A 96 -25.35 -8.29 -1.33
N ALA A 97 -24.81 -7.18 -1.85
CA ALA A 97 -24.72 -6.91 -3.28
C ALA A 97 -23.74 -7.86 -4.01
N ASP A 98 -22.77 -8.43 -3.28
CA ASP A 98 -21.71 -9.26 -3.82
C ASP A 98 -21.96 -10.76 -3.62
N ALA A 99 -23.15 -11.16 -3.15
CA ALA A 99 -23.48 -12.56 -2.86
C ALA A 99 -23.32 -13.52 -4.07
N HIS A 100 -23.33 -12.98 -5.29
CA HIS A 100 -23.12 -13.74 -6.53
C HIS A 100 -21.77 -13.46 -7.20
N ASN A 101 -20.90 -12.70 -6.54
CA ASN A 101 -19.56 -12.39 -7.02
C ASN A 101 -18.54 -13.33 -6.34
N GLU A 102 -18.12 -14.37 -7.05
CA GLU A 102 -17.14 -15.34 -6.54
C GLU A 102 -15.82 -14.66 -6.12
N LEU A 103 -15.43 -13.57 -6.78
CA LEU A 103 -14.21 -12.81 -6.46
C LEU A 103 -14.34 -11.95 -5.20
N ALA A 104 -15.56 -11.69 -4.71
CA ALA A 104 -15.77 -10.97 -3.47
C ALA A 104 -15.60 -11.85 -2.23
N VAL A 105 -15.61 -13.17 -2.41
CA VAL A 105 -15.30 -14.17 -1.37
C VAL A 105 -16.12 -13.93 -0.08
N VAL A 106 -17.42 -13.62 -0.25
CA VAL A 106 -18.31 -13.14 0.82
C VAL A 106 -18.37 -14.10 2.00
N ASP A 107 -18.30 -15.41 1.77
CA ASP A 107 -18.36 -16.42 2.83
C ASP A 107 -17.15 -16.37 3.79
N TYR A 108 -16.01 -15.86 3.33
CA TYR A 108 -14.76 -15.82 4.10
C TYR A 108 -14.36 -14.40 4.52
N VAL A 109 -15.05 -13.36 4.03
CA VAL A 109 -14.63 -11.97 4.23
C VAL A 109 -14.46 -11.63 5.71
N GLU A 110 -15.39 -12.06 6.56
CA GLU A 110 -15.32 -11.81 8.01
C GLU A 110 -14.12 -12.50 8.66
N ASP A 111 -13.79 -13.72 8.24
CA ASP A 111 -12.65 -14.48 8.75
C ASP A 111 -11.32 -13.85 8.29
N ILE A 112 -11.27 -13.38 7.04
CA ILE A 112 -10.13 -12.65 6.47
C ILE A 112 -9.86 -11.38 7.26
N TYR A 113 -10.88 -10.53 7.51
CA TYR A 113 -10.68 -9.30 8.28
C TYR A 113 -10.40 -9.56 9.76
N ARG A 114 -10.94 -10.63 10.34
CA ARG A 114 -10.56 -11.07 11.69
C ARG A 114 -9.08 -11.46 11.76
N PHE A 115 -8.60 -12.20 10.76
CA PHE A 115 -7.18 -12.56 10.63
C PHE A 115 -6.29 -11.32 10.42
N TYR A 116 -6.68 -10.39 9.56
CA TYR A 116 -5.93 -9.14 9.37
C TYR A 116 -5.81 -8.34 10.67
N LYS A 117 -6.90 -8.19 11.43
CA LYS A 117 -6.83 -7.49 12.73
C LYS A 117 -5.99 -8.23 13.77
N SER A 118 -6.02 -9.56 13.80
CA SER A 118 -5.22 -10.32 14.77
C SER A 118 -3.71 -10.27 14.47
N THR A 119 -3.33 -9.97 13.22
CA THR A 119 -1.93 -10.02 12.75
C THR A 119 -1.28 -8.67 12.51
N GLU A 120 -2.07 -7.59 12.39
CA GLU A 120 -1.54 -6.24 12.12
C GLU A 120 -0.54 -5.76 13.18
N GLY A 121 -0.73 -6.17 14.45
CA GLY A 121 0.14 -5.79 15.55
C GLY A 121 1.54 -6.41 15.46
N SER A 122 1.66 -7.68 15.03
CA SER A 122 2.95 -8.37 14.90
C SER A 122 3.72 -7.97 13.66
N SER A 123 3.04 -7.42 12.67
CA SER A 123 3.65 -7.05 11.40
C SER A 123 4.15 -5.60 11.38
N ARG A 124 3.86 -4.79 12.40
CA ARG A 124 4.05 -3.33 12.36
C ARG A 124 5.54 -2.90 12.47
N PRO A 125 5.98 -1.92 11.67
CA PRO A 125 7.27 -1.26 11.86
C PRO A 125 7.38 -0.59 13.22
N LEU A 126 8.61 -0.44 13.71
CA LEU A 126 8.85 0.24 14.99
C LEU A 126 8.62 1.75 14.80
N CYS A 127 7.56 2.31 15.36
CA CYS A 127 7.20 3.72 15.17
C CYS A 127 8.25 4.75 15.68
N THR A 128 9.31 4.27 16.35
CA THR A 128 10.44 5.07 16.83
C THR A 128 11.76 4.73 16.12
N TYR A 129 11.75 3.95 15.05
CA TYR A 129 12.98 3.47 14.39
C TYR A 129 13.89 4.61 13.93
N MET A 130 13.34 5.78 13.61
CA MET A 130 14.13 6.93 13.15
C MET A 130 15.13 7.40 14.23
N SER A 131 14.87 7.13 15.51
CA SER A 131 15.82 7.43 16.60
C SER A 131 17.10 6.59 16.55
N SER A 132 17.07 5.43 15.88
CA SER A 132 18.23 4.55 15.70
C SER A 132 19.02 4.83 14.42
N GLN A 133 18.42 5.56 13.47
CA GLN A 133 19.03 5.94 12.21
C GLN A 133 20.03 7.08 12.43
N THR A 134 21.24 6.93 11.90
CA THR A 134 22.34 7.89 12.13
C THR A 134 22.50 8.93 11.02
N ASP A 135 22.06 8.63 9.80
CA ASP A 135 22.32 9.48 8.61
C ASP A 135 21.03 9.89 7.86
N ILE A 136 19.87 9.38 8.27
CA ILE A 136 18.56 9.74 7.72
C ILE A 136 17.62 10.27 8.81
N ASN A 137 16.58 10.99 8.39
CA ASN A 137 15.56 11.51 9.28
C ASN A 137 14.16 11.43 8.66
N GLU A 138 13.14 11.75 9.46
CA GLU A 138 11.72 11.71 9.08
C GLU A 138 11.43 12.51 7.80
N ARG A 139 12.11 13.66 7.63
CA ARG A 139 11.95 14.48 6.43
C ARG A 139 12.50 13.80 5.19
N MET A 140 13.65 13.12 5.28
CA MET A 140 14.20 12.37 4.14
C MET A 140 13.29 11.21 3.74
N ARG A 141 12.71 10.51 4.73
CA ARG A 141 11.67 9.49 4.49
C ARG A 141 10.48 10.09 3.75
N ALA A 142 9.93 11.21 4.22
CA ALA A 142 8.80 11.87 3.57
C ALA A 142 9.10 12.28 2.11
N ILE A 143 10.32 12.77 1.82
CA ILE A 143 10.76 13.06 0.43
C ILE A 143 10.77 11.79 -0.41
N LEU A 144 11.31 10.68 0.12
CA LEU A 144 11.34 9.41 -0.60
C LEU A 144 9.91 8.92 -0.91
N ILE A 145 9.02 8.89 0.08
CA ILE A 145 7.66 8.38 -0.10
C ILE A 145 6.87 9.26 -1.07
N ASP A 146 6.97 10.59 -0.98
CA ASP A 146 6.32 11.52 -1.92
C ASP A 146 6.76 11.26 -3.37
N TRP A 147 8.07 11.03 -3.60
CA TRP A 147 8.58 10.64 -4.92
C TRP A 147 8.09 9.25 -5.36
N LEU A 148 8.06 8.26 -4.47
CA LEU A 148 7.56 6.92 -4.79
C LEU A 148 6.07 6.91 -5.16
N ILE A 149 5.26 7.80 -4.57
CA ILE A 149 3.85 8.00 -4.97
C ILE A 149 3.77 8.53 -6.39
N GLU A 150 4.69 9.40 -6.80
CA GLU A 150 4.76 9.88 -8.18
C GLU A 150 5.15 8.75 -9.14
N VAL A 151 6.17 7.96 -8.79
CA VAL A 151 6.61 6.78 -9.56
C VAL A 151 5.46 5.77 -9.70
N HIS A 152 4.79 5.45 -8.60
CA HIS A 152 3.61 4.58 -8.56
C HIS A 152 2.53 5.05 -9.53
N HIS A 153 2.21 6.35 -9.50
CA HIS A 153 1.20 6.93 -10.38
C HIS A 153 1.60 6.89 -11.85
N ARG A 154 2.88 7.18 -12.17
CA ARG A 154 3.42 7.13 -13.54
C ARG A 154 3.42 5.71 -14.13
N LEU A 155 3.64 4.70 -13.29
CA LEU A 155 3.62 3.29 -13.68
C LEU A 155 2.22 2.67 -13.69
N MET A 156 1.19 3.41 -13.23
CA MET A 156 -0.19 2.93 -13.13
C MET A 156 -0.32 1.63 -12.33
N LEU A 157 0.45 1.52 -11.25
CA LEU A 157 0.45 0.34 -10.38
C LEU A 157 -0.82 0.31 -9.51
N MET A 158 -1.18 -0.88 -9.05
CA MET A 158 -2.26 -1.09 -8.09
C MET A 158 -1.95 -0.34 -6.78
N PRO A 159 -2.96 0.23 -6.09
CA PRO A 159 -2.71 0.92 -4.83
C PRO A 159 -2.05 0.01 -3.79
N GLU A 160 -2.43 -1.27 -3.72
CA GLU A 160 -1.84 -2.28 -2.82
C GLU A 160 -0.31 -2.31 -2.90
N THR A 161 0.25 -2.23 -4.12
CA THR A 161 1.68 -2.14 -4.40
C THR A 161 2.35 -0.96 -3.68
N LEU A 162 1.71 0.21 -3.66
CA LEU A 162 2.22 1.39 -2.95
C LEU A 162 2.25 1.16 -1.44
N TYR A 163 1.14 0.68 -0.87
CA TYR A 163 1.05 0.47 0.58
C TYR A 163 2.04 -0.61 1.05
N LEU A 164 2.22 -1.68 0.27
CA LEU A 164 3.24 -2.69 0.54
C LEU A 164 4.67 -2.11 0.38
N THR A 165 4.89 -1.24 -0.59
CA THR A 165 6.21 -0.59 -0.78
C THR A 165 6.60 0.22 0.45
N VAL A 166 5.71 1.07 0.94
CA VAL A 166 5.96 1.89 2.13
C VAL A 166 6.16 1.01 3.37
N TYR A 167 5.35 -0.04 3.51
CA TYR A 167 5.52 -1.04 4.57
C TYR A 167 6.93 -1.64 4.57
N ILE A 168 7.39 -2.14 3.41
CA ILE A 168 8.71 -2.76 3.28
C ILE A 168 9.83 -1.78 3.64
N ILE A 169 9.72 -0.52 3.20
CA ILE A 169 10.71 0.53 3.52
C ILE A 169 10.78 0.73 5.03
N ASP A 170 9.65 0.98 5.69
CA ASP A 170 9.62 1.22 7.14
C ASP A 170 10.10 0.03 7.94
N GLN A 171 9.73 -1.19 7.53
CA GLN A 171 10.15 -2.41 8.19
C GLN A 171 11.65 -2.65 8.05
N TYR A 172 12.21 -2.39 6.86
CA TYR A 172 13.65 -2.51 6.62
C TYR A 172 14.44 -1.47 7.40
N LEU A 173 14.01 -0.20 7.38
CA LEU A 173 14.63 0.89 8.16
C LEU A 173 14.48 0.70 9.68
N SER A 174 13.53 -0.14 10.13
CA SER A 174 13.44 -0.56 11.53
C SER A 174 14.53 -1.55 11.95
N MET A 175 15.21 -2.18 10.99
CA MET A 175 16.13 -3.31 11.22
C MET A 175 17.54 -3.07 10.69
N GLU A 176 17.74 -2.05 9.87
CA GLU A 176 19.01 -1.74 9.20
C GLU A 176 19.26 -0.23 9.19
N ASN A 177 20.48 0.18 9.54
CA ASN A 177 20.90 1.57 9.39
C ASN A 177 21.29 1.84 7.94
N VAL A 178 20.64 2.84 7.35
CA VAL A 178 20.79 3.15 5.92
C VAL A 178 21.42 4.52 5.77
N LEU A 179 22.43 4.62 4.92
CA LEU A 179 23.04 5.89 4.59
C LEU A 179 22.10 6.72 3.70
N ARG A 180 22.17 8.04 3.82
CA ARG A 180 21.34 8.96 3.02
C ARG A 180 21.42 8.70 1.52
N LYS A 181 22.62 8.38 1.02
CA LYS A 181 22.88 8.10 -0.41
C LYS A 181 22.23 6.79 -0.90
N GLU A 182 21.87 5.89 0.02
CA GLU A 182 21.30 4.57 -0.28
C GLU A 182 19.78 4.53 -0.06
N LEU A 183 19.21 5.56 0.59
CA LEU A 183 17.79 5.61 0.92
C LEU A 183 16.88 5.46 -0.33
N GLN A 184 17.21 6.13 -1.44
CA GLN A 184 16.44 5.99 -2.68
C GLN A 184 16.61 4.59 -3.31
N LEU A 185 17.80 3.98 -3.20
CA LEU A 185 18.04 2.60 -3.66
C LEU A 185 17.17 1.61 -2.88
N VAL A 186 17.02 1.79 -1.56
CA VAL A 186 16.08 1.01 -0.73
C VAL A 186 14.65 1.20 -1.23
N GLY A 187 14.21 2.44 -1.49
CA GLY A 187 12.87 2.72 -1.99
C GLY A 187 12.55 2.07 -3.35
N VAL A 188 13.47 2.16 -4.31
CA VAL A 188 13.33 1.52 -5.63
C VAL A 188 13.29 0.00 -5.51
N SER A 189 14.15 -0.57 -4.67
CA SER A 189 14.21 -2.02 -4.46
C SER A 189 12.96 -2.54 -3.74
N ALA A 190 12.43 -1.79 -2.77
CA ALA A 190 11.16 -2.10 -2.12
C ALA A 190 9.99 -2.07 -3.11
N MET A 191 9.91 -1.05 -3.98
CA MET A 191 8.90 -0.97 -5.04
C MET A 191 8.99 -2.17 -6.00
N LEU A 192 10.21 -2.57 -6.38
CA LEU A 192 10.42 -3.75 -7.22
C LEU A 192 9.86 -5.03 -6.56
N ILE A 193 10.12 -5.22 -5.26
CA ILE A 193 9.60 -6.35 -4.49
C ILE A 193 8.07 -6.31 -4.49
N SER A 194 7.46 -5.18 -4.15
CA SER A 194 6.01 -5.04 -4.12
C SER A 194 5.38 -5.26 -5.49
N CYS A 195 5.98 -4.77 -6.57
CA CYS A 195 5.46 -5.02 -7.90
C CYS A 195 5.51 -6.51 -8.28
N LYS A 196 6.61 -7.20 -7.95
CA LYS A 196 6.71 -8.66 -8.18
C LYS A 196 5.69 -9.46 -7.36
N TYR A 197 5.24 -8.89 -6.24
CA TYR A 197 4.31 -9.53 -5.32
C TYR A 197 2.85 -9.29 -5.72
N GLU A 198 2.48 -8.06 -6.08
CA GLU A 198 1.08 -7.65 -6.28
C GLU A 198 0.67 -7.48 -7.75
N GLU A 199 1.62 -7.19 -8.66
CA GLU A 199 1.27 -6.89 -10.05
C GLU A 199 1.28 -8.16 -10.90
N ILE A 200 0.27 -8.30 -11.77
CA ILE A 200 0.27 -9.34 -12.81
C ILE A 200 1.49 -9.17 -13.72
N TRP A 201 1.83 -7.91 -14.03
CA TRP A 201 2.95 -7.54 -14.89
C TRP A 201 3.87 -6.55 -14.18
N ALA A 202 4.76 -7.07 -13.35
CA ALA A 202 5.77 -6.26 -12.69
C ALA A 202 6.69 -5.55 -13.72
N PRO A 203 7.07 -4.28 -13.49
CA PRO A 203 7.98 -3.56 -14.36
C PRO A 203 9.37 -4.20 -14.34
N LEU A 204 10.09 -4.06 -15.44
CA LEU A 204 11.47 -4.55 -15.52
C LEU A 204 12.38 -3.67 -14.65
N VAL A 205 13.46 -4.25 -14.10
CA VAL A 205 14.48 -3.48 -13.36
C VAL A 205 14.96 -2.27 -14.16
N LYS A 206 15.14 -2.43 -15.48
CA LYS A 206 15.55 -1.35 -16.38
C LYS A 206 14.58 -0.15 -16.37
N GLU A 207 13.28 -0.40 -16.24
CA GLU A 207 12.26 0.65 -16.22
C GLU A 207 12.34 1.46 -14.93
N LEU A 208 12.54 0.79 -13.80
CA LEU A 208 12.75 1.45 -12.50
C LEU A 208 14.07 2.25 -12.47
N LEU A 209 15.13 1.74 -13.09
CA LEU A 209 16.41 2.47 -13.19
C LEU A 209 16.26 3.79 -13.96
N VAL A 210 15.49 3.78 -15.05
CA VAL A 210 15.21 4.99 -15.84
C VAL A 210 14.45 6.03 -15.02
N LEU A 211 13.52 5.61 -14.16
CA LEU A 211 12.78 6.52 -13.28
C LEU A 211 13.64 7.14 -12.17
N SER A 212 14.73 6.46 -11.79
CA SER A 212 15.74 6.98 -10.88
C SER A 212 16.90 7.70 -11.60
N ASP A 213 16.69 8.19 -12.82
CA ASP A 213 17.72 8.84 -13.65
C ASP A 213 19.02 8.02 -13.82
N ASN A 214 18.90 6.69 -13.79
CA ASN A 214 20.02 5.74 -13.79
C ASN A 214 21.06 6.01 -12.68
N ALA A 215 20.62 6.52 -11.53
CA ALA A 215 21.48 6.75 -10.36
C ALA A 215 22.08 5.45 -9.79
N PHE A 216 21.52 4.29 -10.13
CA PHE A 216 21.92 2.97 -9.64
C PHE A 216 22.17 1.99 -10.78
N SER A 217 23.04 1.01 -10.53
CA SER A 217 23.22 -0.14 -11.40
C SER A 217 22.16 -1.21 -11.13
N ARG A 218 21.96 -2.11 -12.11
CA ARG A 218 21.07 -3.27 -11.95
C ARG A 218 21.50 -4.16 -10.77
N GLU A 219 22.80 -4.36 -10.62
CA GLU A 219 23.40 -5.20 -9.59
C GLU A 219 23.16 -4.61 -8.20
N GLN A 220 23.22 -3.28 -8.06
CA GLN A 220 22.90 -2.59 -6.81
C GLN A 220 21.44 -2.84 -6.42
N VAL A 221 20.49 -2.65 -7.34
CA VAL A 221 19.07 -2.90 -7.07
C VAL A 221 18.81 -4.35 -6.67
N LEU A 222 19.39 -5.32 -7.39
CA LEU A 222 19.20 -6.74 -7.08
C LEU A 222 19.86 -7.16 -5.76
N SER A 223 21.01 -6.56 -5.43
CA SER A 223 21.69 -6.79 -4.15
C SER A 223 20.86 -6.25 -2.98
N THR A 224 20.34 -5.03 -3.11
CA THR A 224 19.47 -4.40 -2.10
C THR A 224 18.14 -5.14 -1.97
N GLU A 225 17.52 -5.57 -3.07
CA GLU A 225 16.33 -6.44 -3.06
C GLU A 225 16.58 -7.70 -2.21
N LYS A 226 17.68 -8.41 -2.45
CA LYS A 226 18.05 -9.60 -1.67
C LYS A 226 18.27 -9.27 -0.20
N SER A 227 18.92 -8.15 0.11
CA SER A 227 19.15 -7.70 1.48
C SER A 227 17.84 -7.44 2.22
N ILE A 228 16.90 -6.73 1.59
CA ILE A 228 15.56 -6.45 2.13
C ILE A 228 14.82 -7.76 2.42
N LEU A 229 14.71 -8.65 1.43
CA LEU A 229 14.00 -9.92 1.58
C LEU A 229 14.57 -10.79 2.70
N ASN A 230 15.89 -10.84 2.83
CA ASN A 230 16.56 -11.57 3.89
C ASN A 230 16.28 -10.98 5.29
N LYS A 231 16.28 -9.64 5.42
CA LYS A 231 15.96 -8.97 6.68
C LYS A 231 14.51 -9.17 7.10
N LEU A 232 13.58 -9.09 6.15
CA LEU A 232 12.15 -9.34 6.36
C LEU A 232 11.82 -10.83 6.49
N GLN A 233 12.80 -11.72 6.32
CA GLN A 233 12.62 -13.17 6.34
C GLN A 233 11.54 -13.63 5.35
N TRP A 234 11.45 -12.95 4.21
CA TRP A 234 10.45 -13.21 3.16
C TRP A 234 8.99 -13.06 3.61
N ASN A 235 8.74 -12.41 4.75
CA ASN A 235 7.39 -12.13 5.22
C ASN A 235 6.84 -10.84 4.56
N LEU A 236 6.13 -11.01 3.45
CA LEU A 236 5.51 -9.92 2.68
C LEU A 236 3.98 -9.90 2.78
N THR A 237 3.36 -11.00 3.21
CA THR A 237 1.91 -11.12 3.36
C THR A 237 1.47 -10.46 4.66
N VAL A 238 1.25 -9.15 4.61
CA VAL A 238 0.89 -8.35 5.80
C VAL A 238 -0.37 -7.52 5.54
N PRO A 239 -1.21 -7.30 6.56
CA PRO A 239 -2.37 -6.44 6.42
C PRO A 239 -1.93 -4.97 6.40
N THR A 240 -1.91 -4.37 5.21
CA THR A 240 -1.60 -2.94 5.05
C THR A 240 -2.83 -2.06 5.33
N VAL A 241 -2.66 -0.73 5.35
CA VAL A 241 -3.79 0.21 5.49
C VAL A 241 -4.81 0.00 4.36
N TYR A 242 -4.35 -0.38 3.16
CA TYR A 242 -5.18 -0.54 1.97
C TYR A 242 -6.29 -1.58 2.15
N VAL A 243 -5.97 -2.78 2.65
CA VAL A 243 -6.98 -3.83 2.80
C VAL A 243 -8.10 -3.40 3.74
N PHE A 244 -7.77 -2.74 4.84
CA PHE A 244 -8.76 -2.19 5.76
C PHE A 244 -9.55 -1.03 5.14
N LEU A 245 -8.88 -0.17 4.37
CA LEU A 245 -9.50 0.97 3.70
C LEU A 245 -10.60 0.53 2.73
N LEU A 246 -10.39 -0.55 1.96
CA LEU A 246 -11.40 -1.12 1.07
C LEU A 246 -12.66 -1.54 1.83
N ARG A 247 -12.50 -2.29 2.94
CA ARG A 247 -13.64 -2.73 3.77
C ARG A 247 -14.38 -1.56 4.37
N TYR A 248 -13.65 -0.59 4.91
CA TYR A 248 -14.25 0.51 5.65
C TYR A 248 -14.87 1.55 4.72
N ALA A 249 -14.33 1.76 3.52
CA ALA A 249 -14.97 2.58 2.49
C ALA A 249 -16.29 1.95 2.04
N LYS A 250 -16.33 0.62 1.85
CA LYS A 250 -17.58 -0.12 1.58
C LYS A 250 -18.58 0.03 2.73
N ALA A 251 -18.12 -0.14 3.97
CA ALA A 251 -18.96 0.01 5.17
C ALA A 251 -19.51 1.43 5.35
N ALA A 252 -18.79 2.45 4.86
CA ALA A 252 -19.24 3.83 4.91
C ALA A 252 -20.41 4.13 3.97
N MET A 253 -20.74 3.22 3.05
CA MET A 253 -21.80 3.36 2.03
C MET A 253 -21.68 4.67 1.24
N GLY A 254 -20.44 5.12 1.01
CA GLY A 254 -20.17 6.33 0.24
C GLY A 254 -20.08 6.08 -1.26
N ASP A 255 -20.15 7.17 -2.00
CA ASP A 255 -19.86 7.19 -3.43
C ASP A 255 -18.35 7.25 -3.70
N LYS A 256 -18.00 7.41 -4.98
CA LYS A 256 -16.60 7.51 -5.40
C LYS A 256 -15.89 8.74 -4.83
N GLU A 257 -16.61 9.80 -4.49
CA GLU A 257 -16.04 11.00 -3.88
C GLU A 257 -15.58 10.70 -2.45
N LEU A 258 -16.40 10.03 -1.64
CA LEU A 258 -15.99 9.59 -0.30
C LEU A 258 -14.79 8.64 -0.37
N GLU A 259 -14.81 7.69 -1.31
CA GLU A 259 -13.70 6.76 -1.51
C GLU A 259 -12.41 7.55 -1.82
N ASN A 260 -12.43 8.42 -2.83
CA ASN A 260 -11.26 9.22 -3.20
C ASN A 260 -10.76 10.08 -2.03
N MET A 261 -11.67 10.67 -1.25
CA MET A 261 -11.31 11.46 -0.06
C MET A 261 -10.64 10.60 1.03
N ALA A 262 -11.15 9.39 1.28
CA ALA A 262 -10.55 8.47 2.24
C ALA A 262 -9.16 8.01 1.79
N PHE A 263 -8.98 7.71 0.50
CA PHE A 263 -7.68 7.38 -0.09
C PHE A 263 -6.70 8.56 -0.03
N PHE A 264 -7.15 9.79 -0.27
CA PHE A 264 -6.35 11.00 -0.09
C PHE A 264 -5.79 11.09 1.33
N TYR A 265 -6.63 10.93 2.35
CA TYR A 265 -6.18 10.93 3.75
C TYR A 265 -5.25 9.77 4.08
N ALA A 266 -5.52 8.57 3.57
CA ALA A 266 -4.67 7.42 3.78
C ALA A 266 -3.28 7.59 3.13
N GLU A 267 -3.19 8.22 1.96
CA GLU A 267 -1.90 8.52 1.32
C GLU A 267 -1.15 9.67 2.01
N LEU A 268 -1.83 10.68 2.57
CA LEU A 268 -1.18 11.66 3.46
C LEU A 268 -0.54 10.94 4.67
N ALA A 269 -1.21 9.91 5.20
CA ALA A 269 -0.69 9.14 6.31
C ALA A 269 0.57 8.33 5.96
N LEU A 270 0.73 7.89 4.71
CA LEU A 270 1.94 7.18 4.27
C LEU A 270 3.18 8.08 4.32
N VAL A 271 3.01 9.35 3.93
CA VAL A 271 4.11 10.32 3.85
C VAL A 271 4.58 10.74 5.23
N ASP A 272 3.65 10.96 6.17
CA ASP A 272 3.97 11.48 7.50
C ASP A 272 4.43 10.37 8.47
N TYR A 273 5.66 10.49 8.98
CA TYR A 273 6.27 9.50 9.88
C TYR A 273 5.50 9.36 11.20
N SER A 274 4.87 10.42 11.71
CA SER A 274 4.18 10.37 12.99
C SER A 274 2.94 9.47 12.98
N MET A 275 2.46 9.10 11.79
CA MET A 275 1.32 8.21 11.61
C MET A 275 1.64 6.74 11.90
N LEU A 276 2.92 6.35 11.96
CA LEU A 276 3.35 4.98 12.31
C LEU A 276 2.95 4.55 13.72
N VAL A 277 2.57 5.48 14.60
CA VAL A 277 2.05 5.16 15.93
C VAL A 277 0.72 4.40 15.88
N TYR A 278 -0.07 4.61 14.82
CA TYR A 278 -1.38 3.99 14.64
C TYR A 278 -1.24 2.64 13.91
N SER A 279 -2.14 1.70 14.20
CA SER A 279 -2.20 0.45 13.45
C SER A 279 -2.83 0.67 12.07
N PRO A 280 -2.57 -0.21 11.08
CA PRO A 280 -3.18 -0.12 9.76
C PRO A 280 -4.71 0.03 9.79
N SER A 281 -5.39 -0.74 10.65
CA SER A 281 -6.86 -0.66 10.80
C SER A 281 -7.33 0.67 11.37
N VAL A 282 -6.65 1.21 12.39
CA VAL A 282 -6.98 2.52 12.97
C VAL A 282 -6.75 3.65 11.97
N THR A 283 -5.65 3.62 11.22
CA THR A 283 -5.35 4.61 10.18
C THR A 283 -6.41 4.59 9.07
N ALA A 284 -6.81 3.41 8.60
CA ALA A 284 -7.87 3.27 7.60
C ALA A 284 -9.22 3.79 8.10
N ALA A 285 -9.62 3.42 9.32
CA ALA A 285 -10.87 3.86 9.92
C ALA A 285 -10.89 5.38 10.15
N ALA A 286 -9.78 5.94 10.64
CA ALA A 286 -9.62 7.38 10.81
C ALA A 286 -9.62 8.14 9.48
N ALA A 287 -9.06 7.57 8.41
CA ALA A 287 -9.14 8.16 7.07
C ALA A 287 -10.58 8.24 6.56
N VAL A 288 -11.36 7.17 6.72
CA VAL A 288 -12.80 7.15 6.36
C VAL A 288 -13.59 8.15 7.23
N TYR A 289 -13.36 8.16 8.55
CA TYR A 289 -14.03 9.10 9.45
C TYR A 289 -13.71 10.57 9.11
N THR A 290 -12.44 10.89 8.89
CA THR A 290 -12.00 12.24 8.49
C THR A 290 -12.59 12.63 7.14
N ALA A 291 -12.65 11.69 6.18
CA ALA A 291 -13.26 11.92 4.88
C ALA A 291 -14.75 12.27 4.99
N ARG A 292 -15.52 11.48 5.74
CA ARG A 292 -16.94 11.74 6.03
C ARG A 292 -17.14 13.11 6.70
N CYS A 293 -16.26 13.48 7.62
CA CYS A 293 -16.30 14.80 8.26
C CYS A 293 -15.98 15.94 7.30
N THR A 294 -15.05 15.75 6.37
CA THR A 294 -14.69 16.74 5.35
C THR A 294 -15.83 16.96 4.36
N LEU A 295 -16.53 15.90 4.00
CA LEU A 295 -17.70 15.91 3.11
C LEU A 295 -19.02 16.24 3.85
N ASN A 296 -18.95 16.68 5.11
CA ASN A 296 -20.10 17.04 5.94
C ASN A 296 -21.18 15.95 6.08
N MET A 297 -20.78 14.68 5.98
CA MET A 297 -21.70 13.55 6.17
C MET A 297 -22.12 13.44 7.65
N SER A 298 -23.36 12.99 7.87
CA SER A 298 -23.96 12.78 9.20
C SER A 298 -24.69 11.42 9.27
N PRO A 299 -24.49 10.61 10.32
CA PRO A 299 -23.49 10.80 11.37
C PRO A 299 -22.06 10.70 10.80
N GLY A 300 -21.10 11.38 11.43
CA GLY A 300 -19.69 11.32 11.02
C GLY A 300 -19.12 9.91 11.14
N TRP A 301 -19.42 9.24 12.25
CA TRP A 301 -19.18 7.82 12.47
C TRP A 301 -20.52 7.11 12.68
N SER A 302 -20.83 6.11 11.86
CA SER A 302 -22.13 5.41 11.88
C SER A 302 -22.03 4.05 12.57
N ASP A 303 -23.14 3.54 13.10
CA ASP A 303 -23.21 2.21 13.72
C ASP A 303 -22.71 1.08 12.80
N ILE A 304 -22.90 1.19 11.48
CA ILE A 304 -22.38 0.21 10.50
C ILE A 304 -20.84 0.23 10.47
N LEU A 305 -20.24 1.41 10.51
CA LEU A 305 -18.79 1.57 10.58
C LEU A 305 -18.26 1.03 11.90
N GLU A 306 -18.89 1.35 13.02
CA GLU A 306 -18.52 0.81 14.33
C GLU A 306 -18.62 -0.72 14.36
N HIS A 307 -19.67 -1.30 13.77
CA HIS A 307 -19.84 -2.76 13.65
C HIS A 307 -18.70 -3.43 12.87
N HIS A 308 -18.39 -2.96 11.66
CA HIS A 308 -17.39 -3.58 10.77
C HIS A 308 -15.94 -3.29 11.20
N THR A 309 -15.70 -2.15 11.83
CA THR A 309 -14.36 -1.76 12.30
C THR A 309 -14.09 -2.24 13.73
N GLY A 310 -15.12 -2.47 14.55
CA GLY A 310 -14.96 -2.70 15.99
C GLY A 310 -14.34 -1.52 16.73
N LEU A 311 -14.38 -0.31 16.14
CA LEU A 311 -13.78 0.90 16.68
C LEU A 311 -14.87 1.96 16.88
N GLY A 312 -14.92 2.52 18.10
CA GLY A 312 -15.75 3.67 18.41
C GLY A 312 -15.11 4.99 17.97
N GLU A 313 -15.93 6.03 17.82
CA GLU A 313 -15.48 7.37 17.39
C GLU A 313 -14.36 7.94 18.28
N SER A 314 -14.45 7.73 19.60
CA SER A 314 -13.45 8.20 20.57
C SER A 314 -12.05 7.63 20.35
N GLN A 315 -11.96 6.38 19.87
CA GLN A 315 -10.69 5.70 19.59
C GLN A 315 -10.02 6.25 18.32
N LEU A 316 -10.81 6.82 17.39
CA LEU A 316 -10.31 7.36 16.12
C LEU A 316 -9.93 8.83 16.22
N MET A 317 -10.49 9.56 17.19
CA MET A 317 -10.41 11.01 17.30
C MET A 317 -8.99 11.55 17.17
N GLN A 318 -8.01 10.97 17.87
CA GLN A 318 -6.63 11.47 17.83
C GLN A 318 -5.98 11.30 16.44
N CYS A 319 -6.19 10.14 15.81
CA CYS A 319 -5.68 9.85 14.46
C CYS A 319 -6.36 10.76 13.43
N ALA A 320 -7.68 10.95 13.53
CA ALA A 320 -8.47 11.79 12.66
C ALA A 320 -8.07 13.27 12.73
N ARG A 321 -7.82 13.80 13.94
CA ARG A 321 -7.27 15.16 14.15
C ARG A 321 -5.93 15.35 13.45
N ARG A 322 -5.02 14.37 13.56
CA ARG A 322 -3.72 14.42 12.86
C ARG A 322 -3.90 14.45 11.35
N LEU A 323 -4.75 13.58 10.80
CA LEU A 323 -5.08 13.57 9.37
C LEU A 323 -5.66 14.92 8.91
N ALA A 324 -6.58 15.50 9.67
CA ALA A 324 -7.13 16.83 9.38
C ALA A 324 -6.06 17.95 9.41
N SER A 325 -5.11 17.86 10.35
CA SER A 325 -3.95 18.78 10.42
C SER A 325 -3.02 18.63 9.21
N LEU A 326 -2.74 17.39 8.78
CA LEU A 326 -1.97 17.11 7.57
C LEU A 326 -2.65 17.69 6.33
N HIS A 327 -3.96 17.52 6.17
CA HIS A 327 -4.69 18.15 5.06
C HIS A 327 -4.63 19.68 5.13
N SER A 328 -4.79 20.28 6.31
CA SER A 328 -4.73 21.74 6.49
C SER A 328 -3.40 22.35 6.07
N THR A 329 -2.31 21.62 6.24
CA THR A 329 -0.96 22.07 5.86
C THR A 329 -0.56 21.67 4.44
N ALA A 330 -1.21 20.67 3.84
CA ALA A 330 -0.86 20.12 2.52
C ALA A 330 -0.92 21.15 1.39
N ALA A 331 -1.91 22.04 1.37
CA ALA A 331 -2.06 23.05 0.32
C ALA A 331 -0.96 24.13 0.38
N GLY A 332 -0.61 24.58 1.59
CA GLY A 332 0.34 25.66 1.85
C GLY A 332 1.80 25.20 1.96
N SER A 333 2.04 23.92 2.22
CA SER A 333 3.39 23.37 2.34
C SER A 333 4.14 23.52 1.01
N SER A 334 5.34 24.11 1.02
CA SER A 334 6.22 24.11 -0.15
C SER A 334 6.89 22.75 -0.41
N LYS A 335 6.63 21.75 0.44
CA LYS A 335 7.28 20.44 0.47
C LYS A 335 6.25 19.31 0.39
N GLN A 336 6.59 18.21 -0.27
CA GLN A 336 5.77 17.01 -0.48
C GLN A 336 4.34 17.29 -0.98
N LYS A 337 4.23 17.67 -2.25
CA LYS A 337 2.95 18.06 -2.87
C LYS A 337 2.33 16.98 -3.74
N VAL A 338 2.98 15.83 -3.93
CA VAL A 338 2.53 14.84 -4.92
C VAL A 338 1.15 14.32 -4.58
N VAL A 339 0.90 13.97 -3.32
CA VAL A 339 -0.42 13.51 -2.86
C VAL A 339 -1.49 14.60 -3.08
N TYR A 340 -1.23 15.83 -2.64
CA TYR A 340 -2.18 16.94 -2.79
C TYR A 340 -2.52 17.18 -4.27
N ASN A 341 -1.51 17.23 -5.14
CA ASN A 341 -1.68 17.48 -6.57
C ASN A 341 -2.38 16.31 -7.28
N LYS A 342 -2.05 15.06 -6.92
CA LYS A 342 -2.71 13.86 -7.42
C LYS A 342 -4.21 13.95 -7.19
N TYR A 343 -4.62 14.25 -5.96
CA TYR A 343 -6.04 14.32 -5.57
C TYR A 343 -6.73 15.66 -5.88
N ALA A 344 -5.99 16.66 -6.38
CA ALA A 344 -6.57 17.87 -6.95
C ALA A 344 -7.11 17.63 -8.38
N ASN A 345 -6.77 16.49 -8.97
CA ASN A 345 -7.25 16.10 -10.29
C ASN A 345 -8.78 15.93 -10.29
N PRO A 346 -9.52 16.56 -11.22
CA PRO A 346 -10.97 16.41 -11.32
C PRO A 346 -11.46 14.96 -11.48
N LYS A 347 -10.64 14.08 -12.07
CA LYS A 347 -10.96 12.65 -12.19
C LYS A 347 -11.04 11.93 -10.84
N LEU A 348 -10.41 12.48 -9.82
CA LEU A 348 -10.47 12.01 -8.43
C LEU A 348 -11.41 12.89 -7.58
N GLY A 349 -12.31 13.63 -8.22
CA GLY A 349 -13.27 14.52 -7.53
C GLY A 349 -12.65 15.81 -6.99
N ALA A 350 -11.38 16.10 -7.32
CA ALA A 350 -10.64 17.23 -6.75
C ALA A 350 -10.71 17.29 -5.21
N VAL A 351 -10.74 16.11 -4.56
CA VAL A 351 -11.02 15.97 -3.13
C VAL A 351 -10.02 16.70 -2.23
N SER A 352 -8.78 16.91 -2.68
CA SER A 352 -7.79 17.69 -1.91
C SER A 352 -8.07 19.20 -1.88
N LEU A 353 -8.98 19.71 -2.73
CA LEU A 353 -9.35 21.13 -2.75
C LEU A 353 -10.47 21.46 -1.74
N TYR A 354 -11.07 20.44 -1.10
CA TYR A 354 -12.05 20.66 -0.06
C TYR A 354 -11.41 21.32 1.17
N SER A 355 -12.23 22.07 1.92
CA SER A 355 -11.78 22.59 3.21
C SER A 355 -11.55 21.44 4.18
N PRO A 356 -10.44 21.40 4.93
CA PRO A 356 -10.20 20.38 5.95
C PRO A 356 -11.36 20.29 6.96
N ALA A 357 -11.58 19.08 7.50
CA ALA A 357 -12.64 18.81 8.47
C ALA A 357 -12.59 19.72 9.70
N LYS A 358 -13.36 20.81 9.69
CA LYS A 358 -13.42 21.80 10.79
C LYS A 358 -13.85 21.19 12.12
N ARG A 359 -14.71 20.17 12.09
CA ARG A 359 -15.17 19.43 13.29
C ARG A 359 -14.04 18.75 14.05
N LEU A 360 -12.91 18.50 13.38
CA LEU A 360 -11.73 17.84 13.95
C LEU A 360 -10.60 18.84 14.25
N ALA A 361 -10.82 20.15 14.08
CA ALA A 361 -9.80 21.18 14.29
C ALA A 361 -9.69 21.69 15.74
N ILE A 362 -10.36 21.03 16.70
CA ILE A 362 -10.43 21.41 18.12
C ILE A 362 -9.69 20.41 18.99
#